data_AF-A0A9D8QXU7-F1
#
_entry.id   AF-A0A9D8QXU7-F1
#
_cell.length_a   1.000
_cell.length_b   1.000
_cell.length_c   1.000
_cell.angle_alpha   90.00
_cell.angle_beta   90.00
_cell.angle_gamma   90.00
#
_symmetry.space_group_name_H-M   'P 1'
#
loop_
_entity.id
_entity.type
_entity.pdbx_description
1 polymer ?
#
loop_
_entity_poly.entity_id
_entity_poly.type
_entity_poly.pdbx_seq_one_letter_code
_entity_poly.pdbx_strand_id
1 'polypeptide(L)'
;MRRIAILILCLVTMTGLAQVQTTTALIGSWSGKLEAGQMSLTLVFHLEQADGYVKVTMDGPDQSVKGIPVKKECLTDDSLAVNVEALGITYQAQLKDGKLDGTFTQMGFSVPLVLTKGMDEVKRPQNPQPPFPYETEEVTFRNEKDSATLAGTLTWPVGYNPKAKKKPVVVLFVTGSGQENRDEEIYDHKPFL
;
A
#
# COMPACT_ATOMS: atom_id res chain seq x y z
N MET A 1 27.57 -68.34 33.22
CA MET A 1 26.97 -67.08 33.71
C MET A 1 27.36 -65.96 32.76
N ARG A 2 26.35 -65.32 32.16
CA ARG A 2 26.45 -64.39 31.03
C ARG A 2 27.04 -63.04 31.47
N ARG A 3 28.02 -62.51 30.74
CA ARG A 3 28.41 -61.08 30.80
C ARG A 3 28.09 -60.48 29.43
N ILE A 4 27.00 -59.71 29.38
CA ILE A 4 26.54 -59.00 28.18
C ILE A 4 27.23 -57.63 28.20
N ALA A 5 28.04 -57.36 27.18
CA ALA A 5 28.60 -56.05 26.89
C ALA A 5 27.50 -55.16 26.30
N ILE A 6 27.27 -53.98 26.88
CA ILE A 6 26.40 -52.94 26.33
C ILE A 6 27.30 -51.80 25.88
N LEU A 7 27.54 -51.72 24.57
CA LEU A 7 28.10 -50.55 23.91
C LEU A 7 26.90 -49.80 23.29
N ILE A 8 26.53 -48.66 23.86
CA ILE A 8 25.51 -47.75 23.32
C ILE A 8 26.17 -46.96 22.18
N LEU A 9 25.79 -47.28 20.94
CA LEU A 9 26.08 -46.48 19.75
C LEU A 9 24.91 -45.52 19.53
N CYS A 10 25.06 -44.25 19.93
CA CYS A 10 24.12 -43.18 19.61
C CYS A 10 24.19 -42.87 18.11
N LEU A 11 23.24 -43.42 17.34
CA LEU A 11 23.01 -43.03 15.95
C LEU A 11 22.17 -41.75 15.94
N VAL A 12 22.83 -40.59 15.87
CA VAL A 12 22.16 -39.30 15.64
C VAL A 12 21.79 -39.23 14.16
N THR A 13 20.55 -39.57 13.83
CA THR A 13 19.99 -39.31 12.50
C THR A 13 19.65 -37.82 12.39
N MET A 14 20.54 -37.03 11.79
CA MET A 14 20.18 -35.71 11.28
C MET A 14 19.21 -35.87 10.11
N THR A 15 17.91 -35.83 10.39
CA THR A 15 16.90 -35.58 9.36
C THR A 15 17.01 -34.11 8.97
N GLY A 16 17.71 -33.83 7.87
CA GLY A 16 17.68 -32.52 7.23
C GLY A 16 16.26 -32.26 6.72
N LEU A 17 15.57 -31.30 7.34
CA LEU A 17 14.41 -30.67 6.71
C LEU A 17 14.96 -29.81 5.57
N ALA A 18 14.92 -30.34 4.35
CA ALA A 18 15.09 -29.53 3.16
C ALA A 18 13.92 -28.53 3.13
N GLN A 19 14.18 -27.30 3.60
CA GLN A 19 13.27 -26.19 3.33
C GLN A 19 13.38 -25.90 1.84
N VAL A 20 12.35 -26.28 1.07
CA VAL A 20 12.19 -25.82 -0.31
C VAL A 20 11.90 -24.32 -0.22
N GLN A 21 12.94 -23.49 -0.32
CA GLN A 21 12.78 -22.06 -0.56
C GLN A 21 12.40 -21.91 -2.02
N THR A 22 11.09 -21.94 -2.31
CA THR A 22 10.57 -21.58 -3.62
C THR A 22 10.67 -20.07 -3.78
N THR A 23 11.87 -19.57 -4.03
CA THR A 23 12.08 -18.17 -4.42
C THR A 23 11.67 -18.03 -5.88
N THR A 24 10.37 -17.85 -6.12
CA THR A 24 9.84 -17.64 -7.47
C THR A 24 10.32 -16.28 -8.00
N ALA A 25 10.80 -16.22 -9.24
CA ALA A 25 11.24 -14.97 -9.90
C ALA A 25 10.16 -13.85 -9.87
N LEU A 26 8.90 -14.26 -9.70
CA LEU A 26 7.71 -13.44 -9.67
C LEU A 26 7.43 -12.78 -8.31
N ILE A 27 8.16 -13.09 -7.24
CA ILE A 27 8.01 -12.37 -5.95
C ILE A 27 8.29 -10.88 -6.15
N GLY A 28 7.43 -10.05 -5.55
CA GLY A 28 7.43 -8.60 -5.65
C GLY A 28 6.13 -8.03 -6.22
N SER A 29 6.14 -6.72 -6.45
CA SER A 29 5.02 -6.00 -7.06
C SER A 29 5.17 -5.94 -8.57
N TRP A 30 4.05 -6.05 -9.28
CA TRP A 30 3.97 -5.97 -10.74
C TRP A 30 2.84 -5.03 -11.13
N SER A 31 3.11 -4.03 -11.96
CA SER A 31 2.11 -3.04 -12.36
C SER A 31 1.99 -2.94 -13.87
N GLY A 32 0.80 -2.55 -14.33
CA GLY A 32 0.55 -2.31 -15.74
C GLY A 32 -0.77 -1.59 -15.94
N LYS A 33 -0.96 -1.10 -17.15
CA LYS A 33 -2.11 -0.29 -17.54
C LYS A 33 -3.05 -1.14 -18.39
N LEU A 34 -4.26 -1.35 -17.88
CA LEU A 34 -5.35 -2.03 -18.55
C LEU A 34 -6.07 -1.03 -19.45
N GLU A 35 -5.97 -1.22 -20.76
CA GLU A 35 -6.61 -0.36 -21.75
C GLU A 35 -7.87 -1.04 -22.29
N ALA A 36 -9.04 -0.61 -21.82
CA ALA A 36 -10.35 -1.16 -22.18
C ALA A 36 -11.18 -0.11 -22.94
N GLY A 37 -10.97 0.00 -24.25
CA GLY A 37 -11.64 1.00 -25.08
C GLY A 37 -11.18 2.42 -24.73
N GLN A 38 -12.10 3.25 -24.22
CA GLN A 38 -11.78 4.61 -23.75
C GLN A 38 -11.36 4.66 -22.28
N MET A 39 -11.52 3.55 -21.54
CA MET A 39 -11.14 3.47 -20.14
C MET A 39 -9.71 2.96 -20.01
N SER A 40 -9.01 3.51 -19.03
CA SER A 40 -7.63 3.17 -18.75
C SER A 40 -7.42 3.09 -17.24
N LEU A 41 -6.98 1.93 -16.75
CA LEU A 41 -6.82 1.66 -15.32
C LEU A 41 -5.46 1.04 -15.04
N THR A 42 -4.75 1.61 -14.09
CA THR A 42 -3.54 1.01 -13.54
C THR A 42 -3.93 -0.08 -12.57
N LEU A 43 -3.35 -1.26 -12.73
CA LEU A 43 -3.49 -2.40 -11.83
C LEU A 43 -2.13 -2.78 -11.27
N VAL A 44 -2.10 -3.16 -9.99
CA VAL A 44 -0.89 -3.66 -9.33
C VAL A 44 -1.19 -4.98 -8.67
N PHE A 45 -0.36 -5.99 -8.93
CA PHE A 45 -0.38 -7.26 -8.23
C PHE A 45 0.83 -7.36 -7.30
N HIS A 46 0.58 -7.73 -6.05
CA HIS A 46 1.62 -7.94 -5.05
C HIS A 46 1.74 -9.43 -4.76
N LEU A 47 2.92 -10.01 -4.97
CA LEU A 47 3.23 -11.39 -4.67
C LEU A 47 4.23 -11.43 -3.51
N GLU A 48 3.74 -11.79 -2.33
CA GLU A 48 4.51 -11.77 -1.09
C GLU A 48 4.67 -13.18 -0.52
N GLN A 49 5.88 -13.52 -0.07
CA GLN A 49 6.13 -14.75 0.65
C GLN A 49 5.55 -14.63 2.06
N ALA A 50 4.63 -15.53 2.42
CA ALA A 50 4.03 -15.62 3.76
C ALA A 50 3.99 -17.09 4.18
N ASP A 51 4.55 -17.44 5.35
CA ASP A 51 4.44 -18.77 5.99
C ASP A 51 4.64 -19.97 5.04
N GLY A 52 5.64 -19.91 4.16
CA GLY A 52 5.95 -20.98 3.21
C GLY A 52 5.03 -21.07 1.98
N TYR A 53 4.08 -20.15 1.82
CA TYR A 53 3.29 -19.94 0.60
C TYR A 53 3.46 -18.53 0.05
N VAL A 54 2.90 -18.28 -1.13
CA VAL A 54 2.87 -16.94 -1.74
C VAL A 54 1.44 -16.41 -1.65
N LYS A 55 1.28 -15.31 -0.92
CA LYS A 55 0.07 -14.50 -0.85
C LYS A 55 0.04 -13.55 -2.03
N VAL A 56 -1.12 -13.39 -2.64
CA VAL A 56 -1.32 -12.45 -3.75
C VAL A 56 -2.42 -11.46 -3.39
N THR A 57 -2.17 -10.18 -3.64
CA THR A 57 -3.18 -9.11 -3.55
C THR A 57 -3.16 -8.24 -4.80
N MET A 58 -4.24 -7.50 -5.02
CA MET A 58 -4.37 -6.56 -6.13
C MET A 58 -4.79 -5.17 -5.63
N ASP A 59 -4.19 -4.15 -6.21
CA ASP A 59 -4.51 -2.75 -5.97
C ASP A 59 -5.00 -2.09 -7.27
N GLY A 60 -5.94 -1.16 -7.13
CA GLY A 60 -6.44 -0.26 -8.17
C GLY A 60 -6.15 1.18 -7.75
N PRO A 61 -4.92 1.69 -7.92
CA PRO A 61 -4.52 3.01 -7.43
C PRO A 61 -5.32 4.17 -8.00
N ASP A 62 -5.76 4.07 -9.25
CA ASP A 62 -6.62 5.08 -9.90
C ASP A 62 -8.02 5.17 -9.27
N GLN A 63 -8.38 4.16 -8.48
CA GLN A 63 -9.65 4.03 -7.77
C GLN A 63 -9.46 4.08 -6.24
N SER A 64 -8.24 4.31 -5.75
CA SER A 64 -7.89 4.30 -4.33
C SER A 64 -8.23 3.00 -3.59
N VAL A 65 -8.24 1.86 -4.30
CA VAL A 65 -8.47 0.54 -3.72
C VAL A 65 -7.15 -0.19 -3.53
N LYS A 66 -6.91 -0.73 -2.34
CA LYS A 66 -5.68 -1.47 -1.99
C LYS A 66 -6.01 -2.81 -1.34
N GLY A 67 -5.15 -3.80 -1.53
CA GLY A 67 -5.16 -5.05 -0.77
C GLY A 67 -6.29 -6.02 -1.12
N ILE A 68 -6.86 -5.94 -2.33
CA ILE A 68 -7.92 -6.87 -2.74
C ILE A 68 -7.36 -8.29 -2.70
N PRO A 69 -7.97 -9.23 -1.95
CA PRO A 69 -7.48 -10.60 -1.90
C PRO A 69 -7.56 -11.27 -3.27
N VAL A 70 -6.46 -11.92 -3.67
CA VAL A 70 -6.37 -12.64 -4.94
C VAL A 70 -6.15 -14.12 -4.65
N LYS A 71 -6.99 -14.96 -5.23
CA LYS A 71 -6.79 -16.41 -5.23
C LYS A 71 -5.78 -16.75 -6.32
N LYS A 72 -4.70 -17.40 -5.92
CA LYS A 72 -3.67 -17.92 -6.82
C LYS A 72 -4.09 -19.31 -7.31
N GLU A 73 -4.29 -19.44 -8.61
CA GLU A 73 -4.63 -20.71 -9.27
C GLU A 73 -3.36 -21.44 -9.74
N CYS A 74 -2.39 -20.69 -10.26
CA CYS A 74 -1.08 -21.21 -10.67
C CYS A 74 0.02 -20.18 -10.38
N LEU A 75 1.17 -20.65 -9.91
CA LEU A 75 2.38 -19.83 -9.79
C LEU A 75 3.60 -20.74 -9.96
N THR A 76 4.31 -20.53 -11.05
CA THR A 76 5.60 -21.14 -11.37
C THR A 76 6.64 -20.03 -11.55
N ASP A 77 7.88 -20.39 -11.88
CA ASP A 77 8.94 -19.40 -12.14
C ASP A 77 8.65 -18.50 -13.36
N ASP A 78 7.81 -18.97 -14.28
CA ASP A 78 7.51 -18.29 -15.54
C ASP A 78 6.03 -18.00 -15.77
N SER A 79 5.11 -18.47 -14.92
CA SER A 79 3.68 -18.37 -15.18
C SER A 79 2.89 -17.96 -13.94
N LEU A 80 1.89 -17.12 -14.15
CA LEU A 80 0.96 -16.64 -13.13
C LEU A 80 -0.48 -16.84 -13.62
N ALA A 81 -1.29 -17.53 -12.83
CA ALA A 81 -2.75 -17.55 -13.00
C ALA A 81 -3.43 -17.20 -11.69
N VAL A 82 -4.31 -16.20 -11.74
CA VAL A 82 -4.99 -15.66 -10.57
C VAL A 82 -6.46 -15.39 -10.84
N ASN A 83 -7.23 -15.42 -9.77
CA ASN A 83 -8.66 -15.19 -9.74
C ASN A 83 -9.00 -14.22 -8.60
N VAL A 84 -9.72 -13.15 -8.92
CA VAL A 84 -10.26 -12.20 -7.93
C VAL A 84 -11.77 -12.44 -7.87
N GLU A 85 -12.16 -13.43 -7.07
CA GLU A 85 -13.54 -13.95 -7.03
C GLU A 85 -14.57 -12.83 -6.78
N ALA A 86 -14.25 -11.90 -5.87
CA ALA A 86 -15.12 -10.78 -5.52
C ALA A 86 -15.45 -9.83 -6.69
N LEU A 87 -14.61 -9.78 -7.72
CA LEU A 87 -14.75 -8.88 -8.87
C LEU A 87 -15.01 -9.62 -10.18
N GLY A 88 -15.08 -10.96 -10.15
CA GLY A 88 -15.24 -11.80 -11.34
C GLY A 88 -14.08 -11.62 -12.33
N ILE A 89 -12.85 -11.42 -11.83
CA ILE A 89 -11.65 -11.19 -12.63
C ILE A 89 -10.79 -12.45 -12.65
N THR A 90 -10.22 -12.76 -13.81
CA THR A 90 -9.08 -13.68 -13.93
C THR A 90 -7.94 -13.02 -14.68
N TYR A 91 -6.70 -13.33 -14.31
CA TYR A 91 -5.52 -12.92 -15.06
C TYR A 91 -4.59 -14.12 -15.24
N GLN A 92 -4.20 -14.38 -16.48
CA GLN A 92 -3.27 -15.46 -16.85
C GLN A 92 -2.14 -14.86 -17.66
N ALA A 93 -0.91 -15.07 -17.22
CA ALA A 93 0.28 -14.44 -17.80
C ALA A 93 1.51 -15.34 -17.77
N GLN A 94 2.42 -15.08 -18.70
CA GLN A 94 3.72 -15.70 -18.76
C GLN A 94 4.82 -14.64 -18.70
N LEU A 95 5.89 -14.93 -17.97
CA LEU A 95 7.08 -14.10 -17.86
C LEU A 95 7.88 -14.20 -19.18
N LYS A 96 7.95 -13.09 -19.91
CA LYS A 96 8.73 -12.94 -21.15
C LYS A 96 9.51 -11.63 -21.08
N ASP A 97 10.82 -11.72 -21.27
CA ASP A 97 11.73 -10.55 -21.26
C ASP A 97 11.56 -9.64 -20.03
N GLY A 98 11.33 -10.26 -18.86
CA GLY A 98 11.14 -9.54 -17.59
C GLY A 98 9.78 -8.88 -17.40
N LYS A 99 8.79 -9.20 -18.26
CA LYS A 99 7.41 -8.71 -18.18
C LYS A 99 6.44 -9.89 -18.08
N LEU A 100 5.34 -9.72 -17.34
CA LEU A 100 4.23 -10.66 -17.36
C LEU A 100 3.30 -10.26 -18.50
N ASP A 101 3.36 -11.01 -19.59
CA ASP A 101 2.49 -10.84 -20.76
C ASP A 101 1.28 -11.77 -20.61
N GLY A 102 0.09 -11.21 -20.52
CA GLY A 102 -1.10 -11.95 -20.14
C GLY A 102 -2.42 -11.39 -20.62
N THR A 103 -3.47 -12.13 -20.32
CA THR A 103 -4.86 -11.74 -20.61
C THR A 103 -5.59 -11.52 -19.31
N PHE A 104 -6.15 -10.32 -19.16
CA PHE A 104 -7.09 -9.95 -18.12
C PHE A 104 -8.50 -10.21 -18.63
N THR A 105 -9.31 -10.92 -17.85
CA THR A 105 -10.71 -11.19 -18.17
C THR A 105 -11.60 -10.78 -17.02
N GLN A 106 -12.65 -10.02 -17.31
CA GLN A 106 -13.67 -9.66 -16.34
C GLN A 106 -15.05 -9.82 -16.95
N MET A 107 -15.94 -10.60 -16.31
CA MET A 107 -17.32 -10.81 -16.76
C MET A 107 -17.45 -11.22 -18.25
N GLY A 108 -16.47 -11.98 -18.77
CA GLY A 108 -16.43 -12.43 -20.16
C GLY A 108 -15.78 -11.47 -21.16
N PHE A 109 -15.37 -10.26 -20.73
CA PHE A 109 -14.58 -9.34 -21.55
C PHE A 109 -13.09 -9.58 -21.31
N SER A 110 -12.33 -9.79 -22.38
CA SER A 110 -10.89 -10.10 -22.32
C SER A 110 -10.05 -9.00 -22.97
N VAL A 111 -8.99 -8.59 -22.27
CA VAL A 111 -8.08 -7.52 -22.69
C VAL A 111 -6.64 -7.96 -22.43
N PRO A 112 -5.70 -7.72 -23.36
CA PRO A 112 -4.29 -7.91 -23.09
C PRO A 112 -3.82 -7.00 -21.96
N LEU A 113 -3.07 -7.53 -21.02
CA LEU A 113 -2.47 -6.78 -19.92
C LEU A 113 -1.04 -7.24 -19.71
N VAL A 114 -0.10 -6.32 -19.94
CA VAL A 114 1.32 -6.52 -19.68
C VAL A 114 1.68 -5.84 -18.37
N LEU A 115 2.26 -6.59 -17.44
CA LEU A 115 2.79 -6.05 -16.19
C LEU A 115 4.32 -6.01 -16.22
N THR A 116 4.87 -4.93 -15.70
CA THR A 116 6.30 -4.75 -15.44
C THR A 116 6.59 -4.79 -13.95
N LYS A 117 7.80 -5.22 -13.57
CA LYS A 117 8.19 -5.30 -12.16
C LYS A 117 8.29 -3.91 -11.53
N GLY A 118 7.75 -3.77 -10.33
CA GLY A 118 7.63 -2.51 -9.61
C GLY A 118 6.37 -1.72 -9.96
N MET A 119 6.26 -0.53 -9.38
CA MET A 119 5.25 0.49 -9.70
C MET A 119 6.00 1.81 -9.85
N ASP A 120 5.72 2.55 -10.92
CA ASP A 120 6.17 3.95 -10.99
C ASP A 120 5.44 4.71 -9.89
N GLU A 121 6.20 5.26 -8.93
CA GLU A 121 5.63 6.16 -7.93
C GLU A 121 4.99 7.34 -8.64
N VAL A 122 3.66 7.40 -8.63
CA VAL A 122 2.93 8.59 -9.03
C VAL A 122 3.30 9.67 -8.01
N LYS A 123 4.28 10.52 -8.36
CA LYS A 123 4.61 11.70 -7.58
C LYS A 123 3.38 12.58 -7.55
N ARG A 124 2.67 12.58 -6.42
CA ARG A 124 1.60 13.51 -6.10
C ARG A 124 2.23 14.61 -5.25
N PRO A 125 2.82 15.69 -5.83
CA PRO A 125 3.36 16.80 -5.04
C PRO A 125 2.20 17.64 -4.49
N GLN A 126 1.37 17.03 -3.65
CA GLN A 126 0.21 17.66 -3.03
C GLN A 126 0.51 18.05 -1.58
N ASN A 127 1.70 17.72 -1.07
CA ASN A 127 2.18 18.13 0.25
C ASN A 127 3.38 19.07 0.07
N PRO A 128 3.24 20.38 0.37
CA PRO A 128 4.35 21.31 0.28
C PRO A 128 5.47 20.87 1.23
N GLN A 129 6.71 21.12 0.81
CA GLN A 129 7.90 20.80 1.60
C GLN A 129 8.45 22.10 2.20
N PRO A 130 9.02 22.04 3.42
CA PRO A 130 9.67 23.20 4.01
C PRO A 130 10.86 23.69 3.16
N PRO A 131 11.24 24.99 3.28
CA PRO A 131 10.65 25.98 4.19
C PRO A 131 9.32 26.54 3.68
N PHE A 132 8.35 26.68 4.58
CA PHE A 132 7.06 27.26 4.27
C PHE A 132 7.11 28.80 4.24
N PRO A 133 6.29 29.48 3.41
CA PRO A 133 6.21 30.94 3.37
C PRO A 133 5.39 31.53 4.53
N TYR A 134 5.16 30.76 5.59
CA TYR A 134 4.42 31.13 6.79
C TYR A 134 5.13 30.58 8.03
N GLU A 135 4.94 31.27 9.14
CA GLU A 135 5.32 30.84 10.48
C GLU A 135 4.14 30.11 11.12
N THR A 136 4.44 29.23 12.09
CA THR A 136 3.45 28.45 12.82
C THR A 136 3.68 28.52 14.33
N GLU A 137 2.60 28.51 15.10
CA GLU A 137 2.62 28.44 16.57
C GLU A 137 1.52 27.50 17.05
N GLU A 138 1.87 26.54 17.91
CA GLU A 138 0.88 25.71 18.60
C GLU A 138 0.24 26.51 19.74
N VAL A 139 -1.07 26.66 19.69
CA VAL A 139 -1.85 27.43 20.66
C VAL A 139 -2.83 26.56 21.40
N THR A 140 -3.12 26.91 22.65
CA THR A 140 -4.14 26.26 23.47
C THR A 140 -4.91 27.32 24.24
N PHE A 141 -6.23 27.24 24.23
CA PHE A 141 -7.09 28.16 24.96
C PHE A 141 -8.29 27.44 25.57
N ARG A 142 -8.79 27.98 26.68
CA ARG A 142 -9.91 27.41 27.41
C ARG A 142 -11.19 28.17 27.11
N ASN A 143 -12.23 27.42 26.76
CA ASN A 143 -13.60 27.89 26.77
C ASN A 143 -14.20 27.61 28.15
N GLU A 144 -14.28 28.64 28.99
CA GLU A 144 -14.79 28.53 30.37
C GLU A 144 -16.28 28.19 30.44
N LYS A 145 -17.07 28.63 29.46
CA LYS A 145 -18.53 28.39 29.44
C LYS A 145 -18.85 26.91 29.27
N ASP A 146 -18.11 26.24 28.40
CA ASP A 146 -18.34 24.83 28.07
C ASP A 146 -17.32 23.90 28.76
N SER A 147 -16.47 24.45 29.65
CA SER A 147 -15.40 23.74 30.36
C SER A 147 -14.50 22.91 29.43
N ALA A 148 -14.27 23.41 28.22
CA ALA A 148 -13.50 22.73 27.19
C ALA A 148 -12.16 23.43 26.95
N THR A 149 -11.11 22.64 26.70
CA THR A 149 -9.81 23.14 26.23
C THR A 149 -9.68 22.84 24.76
N LEU A 150 -9.42 23.87 23.96
CA LEU A 150 -9.20 23.77 22.53
C LEU A 150 -7.73 23.99 22.22
N ALA A 151 -7.18 23.20 21.31
CA ALA A 151 -5.82 23.32 20.81
C ALA A 151 -5.86 23.43 19.28
N GLY A 152 -4.86 24.10 18.72
CA GLY A 152 -4.72 24.22 17.26
C GLY A 152 -3.42 24.89 16.87
N THR A 153 -3.19 24.96 15.57
CA THR A 153 -2.01 25.60 14.99
C THR A 153 -2.41 26.95 14.41
N LEU A 154 -1.78 28.02 14.88
CA LEU A 154 -1.91 29.36 14.34
C LEU A 154 -0.82 29.56 13.28
N THR A 155 -1.20 30.02 12.08
CA THR A 155 -0.25 30.28 10.98
C THR A 155 -0.37 31.70 10.45
N TRP A 156 0.76 32.30 10.05
CA TRP A 156 0.77 33.64 9.43
C TRP A 156 1.93 33.81 8.45
N PRO A 157 1.79 34.66 7.41
CA PRO A 157 2.88 34.90 6.45
C PRO A 157 4.15 35.42 7.11
N VAL A 158 5.31 34.99 6.62
CA VAL A 158 6.61 35.53 7.08
C VAL A 158 6.62 37.06 6.94
N GLY A 159 7.06 37.75 7.99
CA GLY A 159 7.09 39.22 8.06
C GLY A 159 5.76 39.88 8.46
N TYR A 160 4.71 39.11 8.72
CA TYR A 160 3.50 39.61 9.35
C TYR A 160 3.77 39.97 10.83
N ASN A 161 3.32 41.16 11.26
CA ASN A 161 3.40 41.57 12.66
C ASN A 161 2.03 41.41 13.34
N PRO A 162 1.81 40.34 14.12
CA PRO A 162 0.51 40.08 14.78
C PRO A 162 0.16 41.12 15.86
N LYS A 163 1.13 41.90 16.34
CA LYS A 163 0.94 42.94 17.36
C LYS A 163 0.68 44.33 16.77
N ALA A 164 0.74 44.48 15.45
CA ALA A 164 0.36 45.72 14.81
C ALA A 164 -1.15 45.98 15.05
N LYS A 165 -1.54 47.22 15.34
CA LYS A 165 -2.94 47.63 15.68
C LYS A 165 -3.95 47.50 14.51
N LYS A 166 -3.72 46.61 13.56
CA LYS A 166 -4.66 46.27 12.49
C LYS A 166 -5.44 45.04 12.93
N LYS A 167 -6.77 45.04 12.73
CA LYS A 167 -7.60 43.85 12.90
C LYS A 167 -7.37 42.94 11.68
N PRO A 168 -6.66 41.80 11.78
CA PRO A 168 -6.52 40.92 10.64
C PRO A 168 -7.83 40.19 10.35
N VAL A 169 -8.00 39.77 9.10
CA VAL A 169 -8.98 38.74 8.76
C VAL A 169 -8.39 37.40 9.20
N VAL A 170 -9.17 36.62 9.94
CA VAL A 170 -8.78 35.29 10.38
C VAL A 170 -9.63 34.28 9.63
N VAL A 171 -8.99 33.24 9.09
CA VAL A 171 -9.66 32.07 8.53
C VAL A 171 -9.48 30.94 9.55
N LEU A 172 -10.57 30.33 9.98
CA LEU A 172 -10.55 29.19 10.89
C LEU A 172 -10.84 27.93 10.08
N PHE A 173 -9.86 27.03 10.05
CA PHE A 173 -10.02 25.69 9.49
C PHE A 173 -10.50 24.75 10.59
N VAL A 174 -11.56 24.01 10.32
CA VAL A 174 -12.13 23.00 11.22
C VAL A 174 -12.40 21.78 10.38
N THR A 175 -11.95 20.61 10.84
CA THR A 175 -12.12 19.35 10.12
C THR A 175 -13.61 19.01 9.99
N GLY A 176 -13.97 18.37 8.88
CA GLY A 176 -15.34 17.93 8.62
C GLY A 176 -15.87 16.86 9.59
N SER A 177 -17.07 16.35 9.30
CA SER A 177 -17.68 15.27 10.09
C SER A 177 -17.04 13.92 9.79
N GLY A 178 -16.58 13.20 10.81
CA GLY A 178 -16.04 11.86 10.63
C GLY A 178 -14.98 11.50 11.68
N GLN A 179 -14.37 10.33 11.51
CA GLN A 179 -13.15 9.96 12.22
C GLN A 179 -11.96 10.61 11.50
N GLU A 180 -11.93 11.93 11.47
CA GLU A 180 -10.86 12.70 10.84
C GLU A 180 -9.79 13.04 11.88
N ASN A 181 -8.54 13.09 11.43
CA ASN A 181 -7.46 13.63 12.25
C ASN A 181 -7.35 15.15 12.05
N ARG A 182 -6.42 15.79 12.78
CA ARG A 182 -6.17 17.23 12.71
C ARG A 182 -5.89 17.73 11.29
N ASP A 183 -5.28 16.90 10.45
CA ASP A 183 -4.79 17.26 9.13
C ASP A 183 -5.86 17.06 8.03
N GLU A 184 -7.09 16.63 8.40
CA GLU A 184 -8.19 16.26 7.49
C GLU A 184 -7.78 15.18 6.47
N GLU A 185 -7.07 14.14 6.94
CA GLU A 185 -6.51 13.11 6.08
C GLU A 185 -7.57 12.31 5.28
N ILE A 186 -7.60 12.52 3.96
CA ILE A 186 -8.53 11.82 3.05
C ILE A 186 -7.74 11.27 1.85
N TYR A 187 -7.87 9.98 1.55
CA TYR A 187 -7.18 9.31 0.42
C TYR A 187 -5.65 9.57 0.38
N ASP A 188 -4.99 9.48 1.54
CA ASP A 188 -3.56 9.78 1.73
C ASP A 188 -3.17 11.26 1.46
N HIS A 189 -4.15 12.18 1.42
CA HIS A 189 -3.94 13.62 1.26
C HIS A 189 -4.19 14.38 2.57
N LYS A 190 -3.39 15.41 2.86
CA LYS A 190 -3.47 16.29 4.04
C LYS A 190 -3.81 17.73 3.63
N PRO A 191 -5.10 18.09 3.52
CA PRO A 191 -5.52 19.46 3.20
C PRO A 191 -5.04 20.48 4.23
N PHE A 192 -4.97 20.11 5.51
CA PHE A 192 -4.46 20.96 6.58
C PHE A 192 -3.01 20.58 6.89
N LEU A 193 -2.13 21.57 7.01
CA LEU A 193 -0.68 21.44 7.20
C LEU A 193 -0.23 22.17 8.47
#